data_AF-N9WQ90-F1
#
_entry.id   AF-N9WQ90-F1
#
_cell.length_a   1.000
_cell.length_b   1.000
_cell.length_c   1.000
_cell.angle_alpha   90.00
_cell.angle_beta   90.00
_cell.angle_gamma   90.00
#
_symmetry.space_group_name_H-M   'P 1'
#
loop_
_entity.id
_entity.type
_entity.pdbx_description
1 polymer ?
#
loop_
_entity_poly.entity_id
_entity_poly.type
_entity_poly.pdbx_seq_one_letter_code
_entity_poly.pdbx_strand_id
1 'polypeptide(L)'
;MKNGSSKELKEALEPYVNTDVPILGFVRDGQRSIRKALKELRSDVPYQFCQFHYLKDISKPMIASDRKLKTTIKKNLRGLQAIEVSFKQNEQLEEKEKEIINGYCEAIRSILLEDGKPPLELPGMKIYERLEELKKSLEHSLRMVEQKKRLSVYLKTFPTMINRRNHKRSYHKVQEMYEIIRDIVKSLEKQAFPPVNRTRRLLKAY
;
A
#
# COMPACT_ATOMS: atom_id res chain seq x y z
N MET A 1 -8.72 12.53 15.90
CA MET A 1 -10.05 13.02 16.33
C MET A 1 -9.95 13.31 17.82
N LYS A 2 -10.47 14.44 18.30
CA LYS A 2 -10.55 14.70 19.75
C LYS A 2 -11.39 13.57 20.36
N ASN A 3 -10.91 12.96 21.45
CA ASN A 3 -11.67 11.94 22.18
C ASN A 3 -12.85 12.64 22.85
N GLY A 4 -13.97 12.78 22.14
CA GLY A 4 -15.20 13.31 22.69
C GLY A 4 -15.62 12.49 23.91
N SER A 5 -16.16 13.19 24.91
CA SER A 5 -16.74 12.54 26.08
C SER A 5 -17.89 11.62 25.65
N SER A 6 -18.26 10.66 26.49
CA SER A 6 -19.40 9.76 26.20
C SER A 6 -20.70 10.54 25.95
N LYS A 7 -20.84 11.71 26.59
CA LYS A 7 -22.00 12.59 26.46
C LYS A 7 -22.06 13.27 25.09
N GLU A 8 -20.96 13.88 24.67
CA GLU A 8 -20.87 14.53 23.35
C GLU A 8 -21.09 13.54 22.20
N LEU A 9 -20.52 12.33 22.33
CA LEU A 9 -20.73 11.28 21.33
C LEU A 9 -22.16 10.77 21.30
N LYS A 10 -22.84 10.72 22.44
CA LYS A 10 -24.26 10.35 22.51
C LYS A 10 -25.11 11.38 21.78
N GLU A 11 -24.96 12.65 22.12
CA GLU A 11 -25.67 13.76 21.48
C GLU A 11 -25.45 13.79 19.96
N ALA A 12 -24.21 13.51 19.50
CA ALA A 12 -23.89 13.44 18.08
C ALA A 12 -24.48 12.21 17.36
N LEU A 13 -24.63 11.07 18.05
CA LEU A 13 -25.11 9.81 17.46
C LEU A 13 -26.63 9.68 17.50
N GLU A 14 -27.29 10.28 18.49
CA GLU A 14 -28.73 10.20 18.71
C GLU A 14 -29.60 10.36 17.46
N PRO A 15 -29.42 11.39 16.60
CA PRO A 15 -30.27 11.56 15.41
C PRO A 15 -30.11 10.45 14.36
N TYR A 16 -28.99 9.73 14.35
CA TYR A 16 -28.73 8.63 13.42
C TYR A 16 -29.13 7.26 13.99
N VAL A 17 -29.25 7.18 15.31
CA VAL A 17 -29.58 5.96 16.03
C VAL A 17 -31.08 5.84 16.27
N ASN A 18 -31.76 6.98 16.49
CA ASN A 18 -33.20 7.09 16.62
C ASN A 18 -33.83 7.38 15.26
N THR A 19 -33.86 6.36 14.41
CA THR A 19 -34.46 6.40 13.08
C THR A 19 -35.51 5.29 12.94
N ASP A 20 -36.49 5.51 12.07
CA ASP A 20 -37.51 4.51 11.73
C ASP A 20 -36.94 3.32 10.94
N VAL A 21 -35.69 3.41 10.48
CA VAL A 21 -34.99 2.33 9.77
C VAL A 21 -34.41 1.32 10.77
N PRO A 22 -34.70 0.01 10.65
CA PRO A 22 -34.15 -1.00 11.53
C PRO A 22 -32.61 -1.07 11.45
N ILE A 23 -31.93 -0.79 12.56
CA ILE A 23 -30.48 -0.96 12.69
C ILE A 23 -30.17 -2.37 13.15
N LEU A 24 -29.51 -3.16 12.30
CA LEU A 24 -29.17 -4.56 12.59
C LEU A 24 -27.90 -4.72 13.44
N GLY A 25 -27.00 -3.74 13.40
CA GLY A 25 -25.77 -3.77 14.15
C GLY A 25 -24.88 -2.57 13.91
N PHE A 26 -24.00 -2.27 14.86
CA PHE A 26 -23.01 -1.19 14.74
C PHE A 26 -21.61 -1.73 14.48
N VAL A 27 -20.86 -1.05 13.60
CA VAL A 27 -19.43 -1.26 13.41
C VAL A 27 -18.70 -0.05 13.96
N ARG A 28 -17.96 -0.24 15.06
CA ARG A 28 -17.27 0.83 15.80
C ARG A 28 -15.76 0.67 15.74
N ASP A 29 -15.01 1.73 16.04
CA ASP A 29 -13.56 1.62 16.27
C ASP A 29 -13.25 0.92 17.63
N GLY A 30 -12.09 1.14 18.25
CA GLY A 30 -11.73 0.62 19.58
C GLY A 30 -12.19 1.47 20.78
N GLN A 31 -12.66 2.70 20.59
CA GLN A 31 -12.88 3.72 21.62
C GLN A 31 -13.97 3.33 22.64
N ARG A 32 -13.66 3.47 23.94
CA ARG A 32 -14.60 3.10 25.02
C ARG A 32 -15.82 4.00 25.11
N SER A 33 -15.69 5.29 24.80
CA SER A 33 -16.81 6.23 24.90
C SER A 33 -17.88 5.99 23.82
N ILE A 34 -17.51 5.54 22.61
CA ILE A 34 -18.48 5.12 21.59
C ILE A 34 -19.31 3.93 22.08
N ARG A 35 -18.66 2.93 22.69
CA ARG A 35 -19.37 1.78 23.28
C ARG A 35 -20.37 2.21 24.36
N LYS A 36 -19.98 3.15 25.24
CA LYS A 36 -20.87 3.65 26.30
C LYS A 36 -22.07 4.41 25.72
N ALA A 37 -21.83 5.33 24.79
CA ALA A 37 -22.87 6.08 24.10
C ALA A 37 -23.88 5.16 23.38
N LEU A 38 -23.38 4.19 22.60
CA LEU A 38 -24.25 3.23 21.91
C LEU A 38 -25.05 2.35 22.88
N LYS A 39 -24.44 1.90 23.99
CA LYS A 39 -25.14 1.11 25.01
C LYS A 39 -26.28 1.91 25.66
N GLU A 40 -26.11 3.21 25.86
CA GLU A 40 -27.16 4.07 26.39
C GLU A 40 -28.27 4.36 25.38
N LEU A 41 -27.93 4.53 24.10
CA LEU A 41 -28.92 4.82 23.04
C LEU A 41 -29.69 3.57 22.61
N ARG A 42 -29.00 2.45 22.38
CA ARG A 42 -29.55 1.20 21.84
C ARG A 42 -28.83 -0.01 22.41
N SER A 43 -29.24 -0.44 23.60
CA SER A 43 -28.71 -1.65 24.24
C SER A 43 -29.19 -2.96 23.60
N ASP A 44 -30.24 -2.89 22.78
CA ASP A 44 -30.88 -3.98 22.05
C ASP A 44 -30.12 -4.38 20.77
N VAL A 45 -29.29 -3.50 20.22
CA VAL A 45 -28.60 -3.70 18.95
C VAL A 45 -27.16 -4.18 19.19
N PRO A 46 -26.74 -5.31 18.58
CA PRO A 46 -25.37 -5.80 18.74
C PRO A 46 -24.37 -4.87 18.06
N TYR A 47 -23.13 -4.88 18.54
CA TYR A 47 -22.05 -4.13 17.91
C TYR A 47 -20.77 -4.96 17.83
N GLN A 48 -19.97 -4.69 16.80
CA GLN A 48 -18.67 -5.31 16.56
C GLN A 48 -17.57 -4.25 16.35
N PHE A 49 -16.32 -4.68 16.51
CA PHE A 49 -15.17 -3.86 16.14
C PHE A 49 -15.01 -3.76 14.62
N CYS A 50 -14.55 -2.62 14.16
CA CYS A 50 -14.18 -2.37 12.79
C CYS A 50 -12.88 -3.13 12.48
N GLN A 51 -13.01 -4.22 11.73
CA GLN A 51 -11.89 -5.04 11.30
C GLN A 51 -10.84 -4.22 10.52
N PHE A 52 -11.26 -3.23 9.75
CA PHE A 52 -10.34 -2.34 9.03
C PHE A 52 -9.49 -1.47 9.96
N HIS A 53 -10.07 -0.90 11.03
CA HIS A 53 -9.30 -0.15 12.01
C HIS A 53 -8.28 -1.04 12.72
N TYR A 54 -8.69 -2.25 13.12
CA TYR A 54 -7.79 -3.24 13.69
C TYR A 54 -6.65 -3.57 12.73
N LEU A 55 -6.96 -3.89 11.47
CA LEU A 55 -5.98 -4.18 10.42
C LEU A 55 -5.00 -3.01 10.24
N LYS A 56 -5.50 -1.78 10.16
CA LYS A 56 -4.68 -0.57 10.03
C LYS A 56 -3.74 -0.38 11.21
N ASP A 57 -4.20 -0.67 12.43
CA ASP A 57 -3.41 -0.56 13.65
C ASP A 57 -2.29 -1.61 13.72
N ILE A 58 -2.60 -2.89 13.49
CA ILE A 58 -1.59 -3.95 13.50
C ILE A 58 -0.58 -3.79 12.35
N SER A 59 -0.98 -3.13 11.26
CA SER A 59 -0.13 -2.89 10.10
C SER A 59 0.85 -1.75 10.26
N LYS A 60 0.75 -0.92 11.31
CA LYS A 60 1.62 0.27 11.50
C LYS A 60 3.12 -0.04 11.35
N PRO A 61 3.69 -1.12 11.94
CA PRO A 61 5.11 -1.45 11.77
C PRO A 61 5.49 -1.79 10.32
N MET A 62 4.61 -2.52 9.62
CA MET A 62 4.77 -2.86 8.20
C MET A 62 4.75 -1.58 7.35
N ILE A 63 3.74 -0.72 7.53
CA ILE A 63 3.60 0.55 6.81
C ILE A 63 4.82 1.45 7.02
N ALA A 64 5.33 1.53 8.26
CA ALA A 64 6.53 2.32 8.55
C ALA A 64 7.77 1.75 7.83
N SER A 65 7.91 0.42 7.80
CA SER A 65 9.01 -0.26 7.10
C SER A 65 8.92 -0.06 5.58
N ASP A 66 7.72 -0.17 5.00
CA ASP A 66 7.45 0.09 3.58
C ASP A 66 7.76 1.54 3.18
N ARG A 67 7.30 2.51 3.99
CA ARG A 67 7.62 3.93 3.78
C ARG A 67 9.12 4.19 3.80
N LYS A 68 9.85 3.51 4.70
CA LYS A 68 11.31 3.61 4.77
C LYS A 68 11.96 3.00 3.52
N LEU A 69 11.47 1.85 3.04
CA LEU A 69 11.91 1.25 1.77
C LEU A 69 11.73 2.23 0.61
N LYS A 70 10.51 2.76 0.42
CA LYS A 70 10.19 3.77 -0.61
C LYS A 70 11.15 4.97 -0.55
N THR A 71 11.37 5.50 0.65
CA THR A 71 12.23 6.68 0.87
C THR A 71 13.68 6.38 0.52
N THR A 72 14.21 5.22 0.94
CA THR A 72 15.61 4.84 0.66
C THR A 72 15.83 4.56 -0.83
N ILE A 73 14.87 3.92 -1.51
CA ILE A 73 14.91 3.73 -2.97
C ILE A 73 14.97 5.09 -3.67
N LYS A 74 14.05 6.00 -3.36
CA LYS A 74 14.01 7.35 -3.94
C LYS A 74 15.31 8.12 -3.71
N LYS A 75 15.90 8.02 -2.52
CA LYS A 75 17.19 8.66 -2.19
C LYS A 75 18.33 8.14 -3.06
N ASN A 76 18.41 6.83 -3.27
CA ASN A 76 19.47 6.21 -4.07
C ASN A 76 19.35 6.54 -5.57
N LEU A 77 18.13 6.74 -6.08
CA LEU A 77 17.89 7.08 -7.48
C LEU A 77 17.96 8.58 -7.79
N ARG A 78 18.30 9.44 -6.81
CA ARG A 78 18.55 10.88 -7.05
C ARG A 78 19.67 11.14 -8.07
N GLY A 79 20.62 10.21 -8.21
CA GLY A 79 21.70 10.29 -9.20
C GLY A 79 21.24 10.16 -10.66
N LEU A 80 19.97 9.83 -10.90
CA LEU A 80 19.41 9.66 -12.25
C LEU A 80 19.56 10.93 -13.11
N GLN A 81 19.39 12.11 -12.50
CA GLN A 81 19.52 13.38 -13.20
C GLN A 81 20.94 13.58 -13.80
N ALA A 82 21.99 13.15 -13.09
CA ALA A 82 23.35 13.27 -13.59
C ALA A 82 23.58 12.39 -14.84
N ILE A 83 22.97 11.20 -14.88
CA ILE A 83 23.01 10.31 -16.05
C ILE A 83 22.31 10.98 -17.23
N GLU A 84 21.15 11.59 -16.98
CA GLU A 84 20.38 12.27 -18.02
C GLU A 84 21.11 13.44 -18.65
N VAL A 85 21.78 14.25 -17.84
CA VAL A 85 22.63 15.33 -18.34
C VAL A 85 23.80 14.76 -19.14
N SER A 86 24.43 13.70 -18.62
CA SER A 86 25.62 13.10 -19.25
C SER A 86 25.34 12.51 -20.64
N PHE A 87 24.28 11.72 -20.83
CA PHE A 87 24.04 11.10 -22.14
C PHE A 87 23.57 12.12 -23.18
N LYS A 88 22.82 13.15 -22.77
CA LYS A 88 22.35 14.21 -23.68
C LYS A 88 23.51 15.00 -24.29
N GLN A 89 24.52 15.31 -23.47
CA GLN A 89 25.73 16.03 -23.87
C GLN A 89 26.75 15.13 -24.59
N ASN A 90 26.53 13.82 -24.65
CA ASN A 90 27.47 12.91 -25.30
C ASN A 90 27.25 12.94 -26.83
N GLU A 91 28.10 13.68 -27.54
CA GLU A 91 28.10 13.79 -29.01
C GLU A 91 28.39 12.45 -29.71
N GLN A 92 28.96 11.50 -28.99
CA GLN A 92 29.34 10.21 -29.53
C GLN A 92 28.19 9.19 -29.58
N LEU A 93 27.04 9.51 -28.98
CA LEU A 93 25.83 8.69 -29.02
C LEU A 93 24.96 9.09 -30.22
N GLU A 94 24.52 8.09 -30.97
CA GLU A 94 23.50 8.27 -31.99
C GLU A 94 22.15 8.68 -31.36
N GLU A 95 21.29 9.36 -32.11
CA GLU A 95 19.98 9.80 -31.60
C GLU A 95 19.14 8.64 -31.05
N LYS A 96 19.14 7.50 -31.76
CA LYS A 96 18.46 6.27 -31.31
C LYS A 96 19.00 5.74 -29.98
N GLU A 97 20.31 5.87 -29.73
CA GLU A 97 20.90 5.45 -28.45
C GLU A 97 20.46 6.37 -27.32
N LYS A 98 20.39 7.68 -27.58
CA LYS A 98 19.87 8.68 -26.63
C LYS A 98 18.40 8.45 -26.32
N GLU A 99 17.57 8.16 -27.32
CA GLU A 99 16.16 7.80 -27.15
C GLU A 99 15.99 6.59 -26.23
N ILE A 100 16.79 5.53 -26.44
CA ILE A 100 16.75 4.32 -25.61
C ILE A 100 17.09 4.65 -24.14
N ILE A 101 18.19 5.37 -23.90
CA ILE A 101 18.60 5.75 -22.53
C ILE A 101 17.53 6.63 -21.89
N ASN A 102 16.99 7.60 -22.63
CA ASN A 102 15.92 8.47 -22.15
C ASN A 102 14.67 7.67 -21.78
N GLY A 103 14.28 6.68 -22.59
CA GLY A 103 13.16 5.78 -22.30
C GLY A 103 13.32 5.04 -20.97
N TYR A 104 14.53 4.58 -20.64
CA TYR A 104 14.81 3.98 -19.33
C TYR A 104 14.75 4.99 -18.18
N CYS A 105 15.27 6.21 -18.36
CA CYS A 105 15.15 7.26 -17.35
C CYS A 105 13.68 7.59 -17.05
N GLU A 106 12.85 7.74 -18.08
CA GLU A 106 11.43 8.00 -17.95
C GLU A 106 10.68 6.82 -17.30
N ALA A 107 11.02 5.58 -17.65
CA ALA A 107 10.48 4.41 -16.98
C ALA A 107 10.80 4.40 -15.48
N ILE A 108 12.05 4.69 -15.09
CA ILE A 108 12.45 4.80 -13.69
C ILE A 108 11.65 5.92 -13.00
N ARG A 109 11.53 7.10 -13.61
CA ARG A 109 10.75 8.21 -13.05
C ARG A 109 9.30 7.84 -12.82
N SER A 110 8.67 7.23 -13.81
CA SER A 110 7.28 6.79 -13.75
C SER A 110 7.07 5.83 -12.57
N ILE A 111 7.96 4.84 -12.42
CA ILE A 111 7.92 3.91 -11.28
C ILE A 111 8.08 4.67 -9.95
N LEU A 112 8.98 5.64 -9.85
CA LEU A 112 9.17 6.40 -8.61
C LEU A 112 7.98 7.28 -8.21
N LEU A 113 7.08 7.58 -9.15
CA LEU A 113 5.83 8.30 -8.88
C LEU A 113 4.73 7.40 -8.33
N GLU A 114 4.90 6.08 -8.34
CA GLU A 114 3.89 5.17 -7.81
C GLU A 114 3.55 5.47 -6.35
N ASP A 115 2.24 5.38 -6.07
CA ASP A 115 1.67 5.54 -4.76
C ASP A 115 0.70 4.40 -4.45
N GLY A 116 0.21 4.38 -3.21
CA GLY A 116 -0.72 3.36 -2.76
C GLY A 116 -1.43 3.78 -1.48
N LYS A 117 -2.47 3.03 -1.12
CA LYS A 117 -3.24 3.18 0.13
C LYS A 117 -2.91 2.05 1.13
N PRO A 118 -1.94 2.24 2.04
CA PRO A 118 -1.64 1.25 3.06
C PRO A 118 -2.80 1.07 4.07
N PRO A 119 -2.98 -0.14 4.65
CA PRO A 119 -2.12 -1.31 4.51
C PRO A 119 -2.42 -2.20 3.30
N LEU A 120 -3.42 -1.87 2.48
CA LEU A 120 -3.85 -2.71 1.36
C LEU A 120 -2.90 -2.63 0.16
N GLU A 121 -2.33 -1.45 -0.07
CA GLU A 121 -1.35 -1.20 -1.12
C GLU A 121 -0.08 -0.62 -0.50
N LEU A 122 1.04 -1.33 -0.67
CA LEU A 122 2.34 -0.98 -0.11
C LEU A 122 3.23 -0.38 -1.21
N PRO A 123 3.28 0.96 -1.34
CA PRO A 123 3.97 1.59 -2.46
C PRO A 123 5.48 1.35 -2.47
N GLY A 124 6.12 1.11 -1.31
CA GLY A 124 7.55 0.77 -1.28
C GLY A 124 7.87 -0.58 -1.90
N MET A 125 7.07 -1.61 -1.59
CA MET A 125 7.16 -2.93 -2.23
C MET A 125 6.89 -2.84 -3.73
N LYS A 126 5.81 -2.17 -4.13
CA LYS A 126 5.42 -2.02 -5.54
C LYS A 126 6.54 -1.39 -6.37
N ILE A 127 7.10 -0.28 -5.88
CA ILE A 127 8.25 0.39 -6.52
C ILE A 127 9.44 -0.57 -6.64
N TYR A 128 9.75 -1.32 -5.58
CA TYR A 128 10.87 -2.26 -5.60
C TYR A 128 10.69 -3.36 -6.65
N GLU A 129 9.51 -3.99 -6.69
CA GLU A 129 9.16 -5.05 -7.64
C GLU A 129 9.25 -4.55 -9.08
N ARG A 130 8.65 -3.38 -9.37
CA ARG A 130 8.69 -2.75 -10.70
C ARG A 130 10.11 -2.40 -11.15
N LEU A 131 10.93 -1.87 -10.24
CA LEU A 131 12.32 -1.60 -10.55
C LEU A 131 13.09 -2.90 -10.82
N GLU A 132 12.84 -3.97 -10.08
CA GLU A 132 13.47 -5.28 -10.32
C GLU A 132 13.03 -5.90 -11.67
N GLU A 133 11.77 -5.74 -12.06
CA GLU A 133 11.28 -6.10 -13.41
C GLU A 133 12.03 -5.31 -14.50
N LEU A 134 12.13 -3.98 -14.34
CA LEU A 134 12.84 -3.11 -15.28
C LEU A 134 14.31 -3.49 -15.39
N LYS A 135 14.96 -3.78 -14.26
CA LYS A 135 16.35 -4.24 -14.22
C LYS A 135 16.54 -5.54 -15.00
N LYS A 136 15.68 -6.54 -14.79
CA LYS A 136 15.74 -7.82 -15.51
C LYS A 136 15.55 -7.65 -17.02
N SER A 137 14.60 -6.80 -17.42
CA SER A 137 14.37 -6.44 -18.82
C SER A 137 15.60 -5.79 -19.46
N LEU A 138 16.25 -4.87 -18.73
CA LEU A 138 17.45 -4.20 -19.19
C LEU A 138 18.66 -5.16 -19.25
N GLU A 139 18.84 -6.04 -18.27
CA GLU A 139 19.88 -7.07 -18.28
C GLU A 139 19.69 -8.06 -19.44
N HIS A 140 18.45 -8.40 -19.78
CA HIS A 140 18.14 -9.21 -20.95
C HIS A 140 18.51 -8.48 -22.25
N SER A 141 18.09 -7.22 -22.38
CA SER A 141 18.41 -6.38 -23.55
C SER A 141 19.91 -6.19 -23.73
N LEU A 142 20.65 -5.96 -22.63
CA LEU A 142 22.11 -5.79 -22.65
C LEU A 142 22.85 -6.99 -23.25
N ARG A 143 22.37 -8.22 -23.02
CA ARG A 143 22.97 -9.43 -23.61
C ARG A 143 22.81 -9.50 -25.12
N MET A 144 21.79 -8.83 -25.67
CA MET A 144 21.51 -8.83 -27.11
C MET A 144 22.23 -7.70 -27.86
N VAL A 145 22.76 -6.70 -27.15
CA VAL A 145 23.31 -5.44 -27.72
C VAL A 145 24.83 -5.31 -27.52
N GLU A 146 25.54 -6.43 -27.35
CA GLU A 146 26.99 -6.47 -27.08
C GLU A 146 27.86 -5.69 -28.10
N GLN A 147 27.34 -5.38 -29.29
CA GLN A 147 28.05 -4.66 -30.34
C GLN A 147 28.12 -3.12 -30.14
N LYS A 148 27.29 -2.51 -29.27
CA LYS A 148 27.31 -1.05 -29.03
C LYS A 148 27.97 -0.69 -27.69
N LYS A 149 29.32 -0.68 -27.66
CA LYS A 149 30.15 -0.41 -26.47
C LYS A 149 29.74 0.88 -25.72
N ARG A 150 29.35 1.95 -26.44
CA ARG A 150 28.98 3.26 -25.86
C ARG A 150 27.65 3.23 -25.10
N LEU A 151 26.58 2.75 -25.73
CA LEU A 151 25.27 2.54 -25.09
C LEU A 151 25.38 1.61 -23.87
N SER A 152 26.24 0.59 -23.94
CA SER A 152 26.44 -0.37 -22.86
C SER A 152 26.91 0.27 -21.55
N VAL A 153 27.64 1.39 -21.60
CA VAL A 153 28.14 2.08 -20.39
C VAL A 153 26.97 2.63 -19.58
N TYR A 154 26.07 3.37 -20.22
CA TYR A 154 24.89 3.93 -19.57
C TYR A 154 23.91 2.84 -19.15
N LEU A 155 23.70 1.83 -20.00
CA LEU A 155 22.80 0.75 -19.64
C LEU A 155 23.31 -0.06 -18.44
N LYS A 156 24.63 -0.24 -18.28
CA LYS A 156 25.21 -0.92 -17.10
C LYS A 156 25.07 -0.14 -15.79
N THR A 157 24.86 1.18 -15.82
CA THR A 157 24.69 1.95 -14.57
C THR A 157 23.30 1.75 -13.96
N PHE A 158 22.24 1.61 -14.76
CA PHE A 158 20.87 1.47 -14.25
C PHE A 158 20.68 0.28 -13.27
N PRO A 159 21.12 -0.97 -13.57
CA PRO A 159 21.00 -2.10 -12.65
C PRO A 159 21.66 -1.84 -11.29
N THR A 160 22.81 -1.17 -11.30
CA THR A 160 23.58 -0.86 -10.08
C THR A 160 22.88 0.16 -9.20
N MET A 161 22.09 1.06 -9.79
CA MET A 161 21.28 2.05 -9.08
C MET A 161 19.98 1.46 -8.53
N ILE A 162 19.36 0.56 -9.30
CA ILE A 162 18.05 -0.02 -9.01
C ILE A 162 18.11 -0.98 -7.81
N ASN A 163 19.13 -1.85 -7.71
CA ASN A 163 19.14 -2.91 -6.71
C ASN A 163 20.42 -2.92 -5.87
N ARG A 164 20.34 -2.29 -4.69
CA ARG A 164 21.34 -2.43 -3.63
C ARG A 164 20.94 -3.56 -2.67
N ARG A 165 21.93 -4.31 -2.15
CA ARG A 165 21.71 -5.39 -1.15
C ARG A 165 20.80 -4.95 0.01
N ASN A 166 20.91 -3.70 0.46
CA ASN A 166 20.08 -3.14 1.52
C ASN A 166 18.60 -2.96 1.14
N HIS A 167 18.28 -2.71 -0.13
CA HIS A 167 16.89 -2.64 -0.61
C HIS A 167 16.24 -4.01 -0.56
N LYS A 168 16.93 -5.03 -1.09
CA LYS A 168 16.45 -6.42 -1.06
C LYS A 168 16.15 -6.89 0.37
N ARG A 169 17.07 -6.64 1.31
CA ARG A 169 16.85 -6.96 2.73
C ARG A 169 15.65 -6.21 3.33
N SER A 170 15.51 -4.93 3.01
CA SER A 170 14.37 -4.11 3.49
C SER A 170 13.04 -4.58 2.89
N TYR A 171 13.02 -4.94 1.60
CA TYR A 171 11.87 -5.52 0.91
C TYR A 171 11.44 -6.82 1.58
N HIS A 172 12.34 -7.79 1.77
CA HIS A 172 12.00 -9.05 2.43
C HIS A 172 11.47 -8.85 3.84
N LYS A 173 12.00 -7.87 4.59
CA LYS A 173 11.45 -7.53 5.91
C LYS A 173 10.00 -7.03 5.83
N VAL A 174 9.66 -6.20 4.85
CA VAL A 174 8.27 -5.75 4.65
C VAL A 174 7.39 -6.92 4.19
N GLN A 175 7.90 -7.76 3.29
CA GLN A 175 7.22 -8.94 2.79
C GLN A 175 6.88 -9.93 3.92
N GLU A 176 7.81 -10.24 4.82
CA GLU A 176 7.55 -11.09 5.99
C GLU A 176 6.42 -10.52 6.86
N MET A 177 6.42 -9.21 7.12
CA MET A 177 5.35 -8.55 7.88
C MET A 177 4.00 -8.61 7.13
N TYR A 178 4.02 -8.46 5.81
CA TYR A 178 2.84 -8.56 4.97
C TYR A 178 2.22 -9.96 5.02
N GLU A 179 3.04 -11.01 4.93
CA GLU A 179 2.57 -12.40 5.00
C GLU A 179 1.87 -12.69 6.34
N ILE A 180 2.43 -12.21 7.46
CA ILE A 180 1.82 -12.32 8.79
C ILE A 180 0.44 -11.63 8.80
N ILE A 181 0.36 -10.41 8.30
CA ILE A 181 -0.90 -9.64 8.27
C ILE A 181 -1.94 -10.33 7.37
N ARG A 182 -1.52 -10.83 6.22
CA ARG A 182 -2.38 -11.57 5.30
C ARG A 182 -2.94 -12.83 5.95
N ASP A 183 -2.15 -13.55 6.74
CA ASP A 183 -2.60 -14.75 7.43
C ASP A 183 -3.57 -14.44 8.57
N ILE A 184 -3.39 -13.30 9.25
CA ILE A 184 -4.38 -12.77 10.22
C ILE A 184 -5.70 -12.46 9.50
N VAL A 185 -5.67 -11.76 8.36
CA VAL A 185 -6.88 -11.42 7.59
C VAL A 185 -7.62 -12.69 7.15
N LYS A 186 -6.91 -13.69 6.59
CA LYS A 186 -7.49 -14.99 6.22
C LYS A 186 -8.13 -15.71 7.40
N SER A 187 -7.56 -15.57 8.61
CA SER A 187 -8.10 -16.17 9.82
C SER A 187 -9.37 -15.46 10.30
N LEU A 188 -9.43 -14.13 10.17
CA LEU A 188 -10.62 -13.35 10.49
C LEU A 188 -11.78 -13.62 9.53
N GLU A 189 -11.50 -13.81 8.22
CA GLU A 189 -12.51 -14.17 7.22
C GLU A 189 -13.15 -15.53 7.48
N LYS A 190 -12.36 -16.53 7.91
CA LYS A 190 -12.88 -17.87 8.25
C LYS A 190 -13.84 -17.88 9.45
N GLN A 191 -13.79 -16.84 10.29
CA GLN A 191 -14.68 -16.67 11.44
C GLN A 191 -15.89 -15.79 11.13
N ALA A 192 -16.01 -15.25 9.91
CA ALA A 192 -17.14 -14.44 9.50
C ALA A 192 -18.38 -15.33 9.30
N PHE A 193 -19.15 -15.47 10.39
CA PHE A 193 -20.49 -16.03 10.56
C PHE A 193 -20.91 -17.25 9.70
N PRO A 194 -21.38 -18.36 10.32
CA PRO A 194 -22.22 -19.29 9.58
C PRO A 194 -23.45 -18.54 9.03
N PRO A 195 -24.03 -18.95 7.88
CA PRO A 195 -25.22 -18.31 7.34
C PRO A 195 -26.26 -18.22 8.45
N VAL A 196 -26.71 -17.01 8.77
CA VAL A 196 -27.83 -16.81 9.69
C VAL A 196 -29.01 -17.55 9.05
N ASN A 197 -29.41 -18.68 9.65
CA ASN A 197 -30.63 -19.37 9.28
C ASN A 197 -31.77 -18.36 9.44
N ARG A 198 -32.20 -17.77 8.32
CA ARG A 198 -33.38 -16.92 8.24
C ARG A 198 -34.60 -17.80 8.44
N THR A 199 -34.89 -18.18 9.67
CA THR A 199 -36.24 -18.57 10.03
C THR A 199 -37.12 -17.34 9.93
N ARG A 200 -37.82 -17.26 8.78
CA ARG A 200 -39.15 -16.66 8.57
C ARG A 200 -39.74 -16.02 9.84
N ARG A 201 -39.75 -14.69 9.94
CA ARG A 201 -40.75 -13.95 10.74
C ARG A 201 -40.69 -12.41 10.59
N LEU A 202 -40.53 -11.85 9.40
CA LEU A 202 -40.76 -10.40 9.20
C LEU A 202 -41.47 -10.08 7.86
N LEU A 203 -42.41 -10.93 7.44
CA LEU A 203 -43.39 -10.61 6.39
C LEU A 203 -44.78 -11.15 6.76
N LYS A 204 -45.24 -10.82 7.97
CA LYS A 204 -46.67 -10.89 8.33
C LYS A 204 -47.02 -9.76 9.28
N ALA A 205 -47.37 -8.63 8.68
CA ALA A 205 -48.18 -7.52 9.15
C ALA A 205 -48.08 -6.52 7.97
N TYR A 206 -49.09 -6.34 7.11
CA TYR A 206 -50.38 -5.68 7.41
C TYR A 206 -50.20 -4.54 8.39
#